data_AF-A0A9W4RB77-F1
#
_entry.id   AF-A0A9W4RB77-F1
#
_cell.length_a   1.000
_cell.length_b   1.000
_cell.length_c   1.000
_cell.angle_alpha   90.00
_cell.angle_beta   90.00
_cell.angle_gamma   90.00
#
_symmetry.space_group_name_H-M   'P 1'
#
loop_
_entity.id
_entity.type
_entity.pdbx_description
1 polymer ?
#
loop_
_entity_poly.entity_id
_entity_poly.type
_entity_poly.pdbx_seq_one_letter_code
_entity_poly.pdbx_strand_id
1 'polypeptide(L)'
;MSKFIGPFFAVALALGAAGCATSPVVTSQTVVVAGVGPVEIERLSVRVVSVDQPKRTVIVEQRGRRWLVNVPPLFGNLENVRAGDTVEINRVEGVIVDVRRPKRGSKPGITYTEAVSDPVFQNLPDKYVVRSLTLTAKFERFDAENSVVHYIGPMGPRSLTVNDPAVKDALQTFKRGDMVDLTFAEAFHIILN
;
A
#
# COMPACT_ATOMS: atom_id res chain seq x y z
N MET A 1 -64.38 -27.14 5.19
CA MET A 1 -64.52 -25.82 4.54
C MET A 1 -63.41 -24.91 5.06
N SER A 2 -62.38 -24.66 4.25
CA SER A 2 -61.29 -23.69 4.50
C SER A 2 -60.68 -23.37 3.12
N LYS A 3 -61.04 -22.25 2.50
CA LYS A 3 -60.42 -20.91 2.53
C LYS A 3 -59.09 -20.80 1.77
N PHE A 4 -59.25 -20.17 0.59
CA PHE A 4 -58.35 -19.25 -0.13
C PHE A 4 -56.95 -19.70 -0.56
N ILE A 5 -56.87 -20.09 -1.85
CA ILE A 5 -55.67 -20.25 -2.66
C ILE A 5 -55.27 -18.88 -3.22
N GLY A 6 -54.02 -18.46 -3.02
CA GLY A 6 -53.49 -17.15 -3.41
C GLY A 6 -53.21 -17.00 -4.92
N PRO A 7 -53.07 -15.76 -5.44
CA PRO A 7 -52.86 -15.53 -6.86
C PRO A 7 -51.37 -15.44 -7.25
N PHE A 8 -51.17 -15.82 -8.51
CA PHE A 8 -49.98 -15.79 -9.38
C PHE A 8 -49.13 -14.49 -9.38
N PHE A 9 -47.81 -14.66 -9.66
CA PHE A 9 -46.90 -13.92 -10.56
C PHE A 9 -45.48 -13.87 -9.94
N ALA A 10 -44.33 -14.02 -10.59
CA ALA A 10 -43.92 -14.41 -11.94
C ALA A 10 -42.43 -14.77 -11.84
N VAL A 11 -42.01 -15.84 -12.52
CA VAL A 11 -40.59 -16.21 -12.66
C VAL A 11 -39.97 -15.31 -13.73
N ALA A 12 -39.01 -14.48 -13.36
CA ALA A 12 -38.14 -13.79 -14.31
C ALA A 12 -36.83 -14.57 -14.46
N LEU A 13 -36.77 -15.37 -15.53
CA LEU A 13 -35.53 -15.92 -16.09
C LEU A 13 -34.72 -14.78 -16.71
N ALA A 14 -33.67 -14.33 -16.02
CA ALA A 14 -32.61 -13.55 -16.64
C ALA A 14 -31.46 -14.49 -17.03
N LEU A 15 -31.47 -14.95 -18.28
CA LEU A 15 -30.31 -15.48 -18.98
C LEU A 15 -29.30 -14.34 -19.19
N GLY A 16 -28.48 -14.06 -18.18
CA GLY A 16 -27.31 -13.21 -18.31
C GLY A 16 -26.12 -14.06 -18.72
N ALA A 17 -25.64 -13.88 -19.95
CA ALA A 17 -24.41 -14.48 -20.43
C ALA A 17 -23.28 -14.21 -19.43
N ALA A 18 -22.71 -15.28 -18.88
CA ALA A 18 -21.45 -15.23 -18.14
C ALA A 18 -20.33 -14.90 -19.15
N GLY A 19 -20.23 -13.62 -19.52
CA GLY A 19 -18.98 -13.08 -20.02
C GLY A 19 -17.98 -13.24 -18.89
N CYS A 20 -17.00 -14.13 -19.06
CA CYS A 20 -15.83 -14.20 -18.22
C CYS A 20 -15.11 -12.86 -18.30
N ALA A 21 -15.53 -11.89 -17.49
CA ALA A 21 -14.67 -10.81 -17.10
C ALA A 21 -13.52 -11.46 -16.34
N THR A 22 -12.38 -11.63 -17.00
CA THR A 22 -11.11 -11.96 -16.37
C THR A 22 -10.76 -10.79 -15.46
N SER A 23 -11.34 -10.80 -14.25
CA SER A 23 -10.90 -9.96 -13.15
C SER A 23 -9.40 -10.25 -12.96
N PRO A 24 -8.52 -9.23 -13.02
CA PRO A 24 -7.11 -9.46 -12.75
C PRO A 24 -6.98 -10.03 -11.34
N VAL A 25 -6.35 -11.21 -11.23
CA VAL A 25 -6.03 -11.81 -9.93
C VAL A 25 -4.89 -10.99 -9.34
N VAL A 26 -5.22 -10.04 -8.46
CA VAL A 26 -4.23 -9.54 -7.51
C VAL A 26 -4.01 -10.70 -6.54
N THR A 27 -2.87 -11.39 -6.69
CA THR A 27 -2.47 -12.41 -5.73
C THR A 27 -1.72 -11.67 -4.64
N SER A 28 -2.29 -11.59 -3.44
CA SER A 28 -1.55 -11.15 -2.26
C SER A 28 -0.99 -12.36 -1.53
N GLN A 29 0.19 -12.21 -0.95
CA GLN A 29 0.77 -13.20 -0.05
C GLN A 29 1.09 -12.51 1.28
N THR A 30 0.62 -13.09 2.38
CA THR A 30 0.93 -12.61 3.73
C THR A 30 2.27 -13.17 4.18
N VAL A 31 3.19 -12.30 4.61
CA VAL A 31 4.47 -12.67 5.23
C VAL A 31 4.54 -12.09 6.63
N VAL A 32 4.99 -12.88 7.61
CA VAL A 32 5.20 -12.37 8.98
C VAL A 32 6.61 -11.80 9.09
N VAL A 33 6.69 -10.50 9.31
CA VAL A 33 7.94 -9.77 9.47
C VAL A 33 8.23 -9.60 10.96
N ALA A 34 9.43 -9.97 11.39
CA ALA A 34 9.83 -9.85 12.79
C ALA A 34 9.77 -8.38 13.26
N GLY A 35 9.16 -8.13 14.42
CA GLY A 35 8.97 -6.78 14.97
C GLY A 35 7.83 -5.97 14.34
N VAL A 36 7.35 -6.34 13.14
CA VAL A 36 6.27 -5.63 12.45
C VAL A 36 4.95 -6.39 12.51
N GLY A 37 4.97 -7.72 12.34
CA GLY A 37 3.78 -8.57 12.25
C GLY A 37 3.43 -8.98 10.81
N PRO A 38 2.17 -9.37 10.52
CA PRO A 38 1.77 -9.78 9.18
C PRO A 38 1.78 -8.60 8.22
N VAL A 39 2.33 -8.83 7.03
CA VAL A 39 2.46 -7.84 5.96
C VAL A 39 1.99 -8.47 4.66
N GLU A 40 1.13 -7.78 3.93
CA GLU A 40 0.70 -8.21 2.60
C GLU A 40 1.71 -7.76 1.55
N ILE A 41 2.12 -8.69 0.70
CA ILE A 41 2.84 -8.41 -0.53
C ILE A 41 1.83 -8.45 -1.67
N GLU A 42 1.61 -7.30 -2.29
CA GLU A 42 0.79 -7.16 -3.48
C GLU A 42 1.62 -7.38 -4.74
N ARG A 43 1.18 -8.30 -5.59
CA ARG A 43 1.74 -8.48 -6.93
C ARG A 43 1.03 -7.59 -7.94
N LEU A 44 1.74 -6.59 -8.47
CA LEU A 44 1.22 -5.67 -9.48
C LEU A 44 1.79 -6.01 -10.84
N SER A 45 0.93 -6.47 -11.75
CA SER A 45 1.25 -6.52 -13.18
C SER A 45 0.92 -5.17 -13.81
N VAL A 46 1.93 -4.49 -14.36
CA VAL A 46 1.82 -3.12 -14.86
C VAL A 46 2.43 -2.98 -16.25
N ARG A 47 1.85 -2.12 -17.08
CA ARG A 47 2.35 -1.85 -18.44
C ARG A 47 3.35 -0.70 -18.43
N VAL A 48 4.48 -0.87 -19.08
CA VAL A 48 5.47 0.20 -19.30
C VAL A 48 4.94 1.18 -20.33
N VAL A 49 4.86 2.45 -19.97
CA VAL A 49 4.46 3.56 -20.85
C VAL A 49 5.68 4.23 -21.47
N SER A 50 6.73 4.45 -20.67
CA SER A 50 7.99 5.02 -21.14
C SER A 50 9.14 4.67 -20.19
N VAL A 51 10.37 4.72 -20.71
CA VAL A 51 11.61 4.42 -19.98
C VAL A 51 12.59 5.57 -20.17
N ASP A 52 13.12 6.11 -19.08
CA ASP A 52 14.27 7.02 -19.05
C ASP A 52 15.45 6.23 -18.46
N GLN A 53 16.27 5.65 -19.33
CA GLN A 53 17.40 4.81 -18.95
C GLN A 53 18.49 5.60 -18.19
N PRO A 54 18.90 6.81 -18.62
CA PRO A 54 19.87 7.62 -17.87
C PRO A 54 19.46 7.90 -16.42
N LYS A 55 18.18 8.20 -16.18
CA LYS A 55 17.67 8.45 -14.81
C LYS A 55 17.21 7.18 -14.10
N ARG A 56 17.22 6.04 -14.78
CA ARG A 56 16.68 4.76 -14.31
C ARG A 56 15.25 4.87 -13.77
N THR A 57 14.40 5.54 -14.55
CA THR A 57 12.98 5.69 -14.21
C THR A 57 12.08 5.15 -15.30
N VAL A 58 10.92 4.63 -14.90
CA VAL A 58 9.91 4.06 -15.79
C VAL A 58 8.57 4.67 -15.43
N ILE A 59 7.81 5.15 -16.42
CA ILE A 59 6.39 5.44 -16.22
C ILE A 59 5.61 4.16 -16.50
N VAL A 60 4.85 3.69 -15.53
CA VAL A 60 4.00 2.50 -15.68
C VAL A 60 2.52 2.88 -15.60
N GLU A 61 1.67 2.01 -16.13
CA GLU A 61 0.22 2.16 -16.13
C GLU A 61 -0.45 0.88 -15.63
N GLN A 62 -1.47 1.05 -14.79
CA GLN A 62 -2.39 0.00 -14.41
C GLN A 62 -3.81 0.57 -14.27
N ARG A 63 -4.77 -0.01 -14.98
CA ARG A 63 -6.19 0.41 -14.96
C ARG A 63 -6.37 1.93 -15.16
N GLY A 64 -5.62 2.50 -16.11
CA GLY A 64 -5.68 3.92 -16.46
C GLY A 64 -4.95 4.87 -15.49
N ARG A 65 -4.40 4.37 -14.37
CA ARG A 65 -3.55 5.15 -13.47
C ARG A 65 -2.10 5.02 -13.90
N ARG A 66 -1.40 6.15 -14.01
CA ARG A 66 0.03 6.21 -14.34
C ARG A 66 0.84 6.73 -13.16
N TRP A 67 2.01 6.16 -12.95
CA TRP A 67 2.95 6.66 -11.94
C TRP A 67 4.40 6.41 -12.35
N LEU A 68 5.31 7.18 -11.76
CA LEU A 68 6.75 7.05 -11.94
C LEU A 68 7.30 5.98 -10.99
N VAL A 69 8.14 5.10 -11.51
CA VAL A 69 8.87 4.07 -10.76
C VAL A 69 10.36 4.32 -10.94
N ASN A 70 11.07 4.49 -9.82
CA ASN A 70 12.53 4.48 -9.81
C ASN A 70 12.99 3.01 -9.77
N VAL A 71 13.90 2.62 -10.65
CA VAL A 71 14.40 1.23 -10.76
C VAL A 71 15.87 1.16 -10.35
N PRO A 72 16.17 0.94 -9.05
CA PRO A 72 17.52 0.72 -8.58
C PRO A 72 18.32 -0.30 -9.41
N PRO A 73 19.65 -0.13 -9.57
CA PRO A 73 20.50 -1.06 -10.32
C PRO A 73 20.40 -2.53 -9.88
N LEU A 74 20.09 -2.79 -8.61
CA LEU A 74 19.96 -4.14 -8.07
C LEU A 74 18.81 -4.97 -8.69
N PHE A 75 17.84 -4.33 -9.34
CA PHE A 75 16.75 -5.02 -10.06
C PHE A 75 17.12 -5.38 -11.51
N GLY A 76 18.36 -5.12 -11.94
CA GLY A 76 18.84 -5.42 -13.28
C GLY A 76 18.90 -4.21 -14.20
N ASN A 77 19.11 -4.47 -15.49
CA ASN A 77 19.32 -3.43 -16.49
C ASN A 77 18.01 -3.05 -17.21
N LEU A 78 17.87 -1.77 -17.55
CA LEU A 78 16.74 -1.25 -18.34
C LEU A 78 16.99 -1.28 -19.86
N GLU A 79 18.17 -1.74 -20.29
CA GLU A 79 18.56 -1.81 -21.71
C GLU A 79 17.60 -2.58 -22.60
N ASN A 80 16.86 -3.55 -22.07
CA ASN A 80 15.89 -4.36 -22.83
C ASN A 80 14.43 -3.97 -22.57
N VAL A 81 14.15 -3.11 -21.60
CA VAL A 81 12.79 -2.68 -21.26
C VAL A 81 12.32 -1.61 -22.25
N ARG A 82 11.11 -1.77 -22.77
CA ARG A 82 10.49 -0.91 -23.80
C ARG A 82 9.08 -0.49 -23.40
N ALA A 83 8.60 0.58 -24.03
CA ALA A 83 7.19 0.95 -23.95
C ALA A 83 6.32 -0.17 -24.55
N GLY A 84 5.28 -0.56 -23.82
CA GLY A 84 4.41 -1.68 -24.18
C GLY A 84 4.67 -2.95 -23.37
N ASP A 85 5.86 -3.11 -22.80
CA ASP A 85 6.20 -4.29 -21.99
C ASP A 85 5.33 -4.38 -20.74
N THR A 86 5.16 -5.59 -20.22
CA THR A 86 4.56 -5.83 -18.92
C THR A 86 5.65 -6.23 -17.95
N VAL A 87 5.67 -5.57 -16.79
CA VAL A 87 6.59 -5.86 -15.69
C VAL A 87 5.80 -6.19 -14.43
N GLU A 88 6.40 -6.98 -13.54
CA GLU A 88 5.83 -7.27 -12.23
C GLU A 88 6.52 -6.40 -11.18
N ILE A 89 5.70 -5.79 -10.32
CA ILE A 89 6.15 -5.06 -9.14
C ILE A 89 5.48 -5.70 -7.94
N ASN A 90 6.28 -6.35 -7.10
CA ASN A 90 5.82 -6.84 -5.81
C ASN A 90 6.02 -5.73 -4.78
N ARG A 91 4.94 -5.30 -4.13
CA ARG A 91 4.93 -4.17 -3.20
C ARG A 91 4.40 -4.58 -1.85
N VAL A 92 5.12 -4.19 -0.81
CA VAL A 92 4.58 -4.05 0.54
C VAL A 92 4.06 -2.63 0.67
N GLU A 93 2.75 -2.48 0.90
CA GLU A 93 2.17 -1.17 1.20
C GLU A 93 2.73 -0.60 2.51
N GLY A 94 2.74 0.73 2.62
CA GLY A 94 3.40 1.43 3.73
C GLY A 94 2.89 0.99 5.10
N VAL A 95 3.77 0.37 5.89
CA VAL A 95 3.51 -0.02 7.28
C VAL A 95 4.07 1.04 8.21
N ILE A 96 3.32 1.42 9.25
CA ILE A 96 3.83 2.36 10.27
C ILE A 96 4.75 1.59 11.21
N VAL A 97 6.00 2.07 11.30
CA VAL A 97 7.10 1.41 12.03
C VAL A 97 7.68 2.29 13.14
N ASP A 98 7.32 3.57 13.15
CA ASP A 98 7.66 4.47 14.25
C ASP A 98 6.61 5.57 14.35
N VAL A 99 6.39 6.04 15.57
CA VAL A 99 5.51 7.15 15.89
C VAL A 99 6.15 8.01 16.97
N ARG A 100 6.21 9.32 16.73
CA ARG A 100 6.80 10.25 17.69
C ARG A 100 6.14 11.62 17.64
N ARG A 101 6.40 12.42 18.67
CA ARG A 101 6.05 13.83 18.66
C ARG A 101 7.02 14.59 17.75
N PRO A 102 6.54 15.41 16.82
CA PRO A 102 7.42 16.22 15.98
C PRO A 102 8.10 17.32 16.80
N LYS A 103 9.14 17.93 16.21
CA LYS A 103 9.75 19.14 16.76
C LYS A 103 8.69 20.23 16.93
N ARG A 104 8.82 21.02 18.00
CA ARG A 104 7.89 22.14 18.27
C ARG A 104 7.86 23.09 17.08
N GLY A 105 6.66 23.38 16.57
CA GLY A 105 6.46 24.26 15.42
C GLY A 105 6.48 23.58 14.06
N SER A 106 6.64 22.25 13.98
CA SER A 106 6.51 21.52 12.73
C SER A 106 5.12 21.71 12.10
N LYS A 107 5.09 21.92 10.79
CA LYS A 107 3.87 21.98 9.98
C LYS A 107 3.58 20.61 9.35
N PRO A 108 2.32 20.30 8.98
CA PRO A 108 2.03 19.11 8.18
C PRO A 108 2.89 19.06 6.92
N GLY A 109 3.46 17.91 6.61
CA GLY A 109 4.39 17.75 5.51
C GLY A 109 4.91 16.32 5.40
N ILE A 110 5.50 15.99 4.25
CA ILE A 110 6.15 14.70 4.02
C ILE A 110 7.64 14.97 3.87
N THR A 111 8.44 14.30 4.69
CA THR A 111 9.88 14.24 4.52
C THR A 111 10.24 12.84 4.06
N TYR A 112 10.67 12.74 2.81
CA TYR A 112 11.28 11.51 2.30
C TYR A 112 12.68 11.44 2.86
N THR A 113 12.92 10.40 3.65
CA THR A 113 14.28 10.04 4.05
C THR A 113 14.58 8.75 3.33
N GLU A 114 15.41 8.79 2.29
CA GLU A 114 16.04 7.56 1.79
C GLU A 114 17.06 7.08 2.83
N ALA A 115 16.57 6.71 4.00
CA ALA A 115 17.34 5.90 4.91
C ALA A 115 17.29 4.49 4.32
N VAL A 116 18.46 3.97 3.95
CA VAL A 116 18.72 2.54 4.08
C VAL A 116 18.71 2.28 5.60
N SER A 117 17.54 2.37 6.23
CA SER A 117 17.42 2.08 7.66
C SER A 117 17.65 0.59 7.86
N ASP A 118 18.03 0.23 9.08
CA ASP A 118 18.06 -1.15 9.57
C ASP A 118 16.88 -1.95 9.02
N PRO A 119 17.03 -3.25 8.73
CA PRO A 119 16.07 -3.93 7.88
C PRO A 119 14.77 -4.11 8.65
N VAL A 120 13.84 -3.18 8.41
CA VAL A 120 12.46 -3.20 8.92
C VAL A 120 11.78 -4.48 8.45
N PHE A 121 11.95 -4.80 7.17
CA PHE A 121 11.40 -5.99 6.56
C PHE A 121 12.44 -7.11 6.50
N GLN A 122 12.57 -7.85 7.59
CA GLN A 122 13.34 -9.09 7.63
C GLN A 122 12.56 -10.24 6.98
N ASN A 123 13.27 -11.22 6.41
CA ASN A 123 12.71 -12.46 5.85
C ASN A 123 11.73 -12.29 4.67
N LEU A 124 11.81 -11.19 3.92
CA LEU A 124 11.11 -11.12 2.65
C LEU A 124 11.69 -12.16 1.66
N PRO A 125 10.84 -12.79 0.81
CA PRO A 125 11.24 -13.92 -0.03
C PRO A 125 12.25 -13.54 -1.11
N ASP A 126 12.23 -12.28 -1.57
CA ASP A 126 13.08 -11.76 -2.64
C ASP A 126 13.94 -10.59 -2.17
N LYS A 127 14.77 -10.05 -3.08
CA LYS A 127 15.56 -8.85 -2.84
C LYS A 127 14.68 -7.60 -2.95
N TYR A 128 14.03 -7.23 -1.86
CA TYR A 128 13.26 -6.00 -1.77
C TYR A 128 14.15 -4.80 -1.47
N VAL A 129 13.79 -3.65 -2.01
CA VAL A 129 14.32 -2.35 -1.59
C VAL A 129 13.32 -1.74 -0.62
N VAL A 130 13.80 -1.42 0.56
CA VAL A 130 13.02 -0.74 1.59
C VAL A 130 13.19 0.77 1.44
N ARG A 131 12.09 1.49 1.56
CA ARG A 131 12.06 2.95 1.65
C ARG A 131 11.29 3.36 2.88
N SER A 132 11.81 4.35 3.58
CA SER A 132 11.13 4.94 4.71
C SER A 132 10.70 6.37 4.38
N LEU A 133 9.57 6.82 4.89
CA LEU A 133 9.16 8.22 4.83
C LEU A 133 8.58 8.62 6.17
N THR A 134 8.87 9.84 6.61
CA THR A 134 8.23 10.42 7.78
C THR A 134 7.21 11.43 7.34
N LEU A 135 5.97 11.19 7.73
CA LEU A 135 4.84 12.09 7.55
C LEU A 135 4.60 12.82 8.86
N THR A 136 4.64 14.15 8.82
CA THR A 136 4.08 14.96 9.89
C THR A 136 2.60 15.23 9.58
N ALA A 137 1.71 14.78 10.46
CA ALA A 137 0.26 14.87 10.31
C ALA A 137 -0.42 15.34 11.60
N LYS A 138 -1.70 15.70 11.51
CA LYS A 138 -2.56 15.93 12.67
C LYS A 138 -3.22 14.60 13.06
N PHE A 139 -3.03 14.16 14.30
CA PHE A 139 -3.64 12.97 14.85
C PHE A 139 -5.14 13.21 15.10
N GLU A 140 -6.00 12.29 14.64
CA GLU A 140 -7.44 12.37 14.93
C GLU A 140 -7.84 11.39 16.03
N ARG A 141 -7.49 10.10 15.90
CA ARG A 141 -7.70 9.07 16.93
C ARG A 141 -6.91 7.80 16.61
N PHE A 142 -6.76 6.94 17.62
CA PHE A 142 -6.37 5.54 17.44
C PHE A 142 -7.53 4.65 17.92
N ASP A 143 -8.02 3.80 17.03
CA ASP A 143 -8.98 2.74 17.33
C ASP A 143 -8.20 1.50 17.75
N ALA A 144 -8.09 1.28 19.06
CA ALA A 144 -7.31 0.18 19.62
C ALA A 144 -7.93 -1.20 19.34
N GLU A 145 -9.26 -1.28 19.21
CA GLU A 145 -9.98 -2.53 18.94
C GLU A 145 -9.65 -3.04 17.55
N ASN A 146 -9.68 -2.15 16.55
CA ASN A 146 -9.36 -2.49 15.16
C ASN A 146 -7.89 -2.29 14.80
N SER A 147 -7.08 -1.77 15.73
CA SER A 147 -5.68 -1.36 15.49
C SER A 147 -5.54 -0.36 14.33
N VAL A 148 -6.43 0.62 14.21
CA VAL A 148 -6.43 1.61 13.11
C VAL A 148 -6.11 3.01 13.62
N VAL A 149 -5.10 3.64 13.05
CA VAL A 149 -4.81 5.07 13.30
C VAL A 149 -5.50 5.94 12.25
N HIS A 150 -6.14 7.01 12.70
CA HIS A 150 -6.74 8.03 11.86
C HIS A 150 -5.98 9.35 12.01
N TYR A 151 -5.62 9.95 10.88
CA TYR A 151 -4.84 11.19 10.85
C TYR A 151 -5.22 12.05 9.64
N ILE A 152 -4.90 13.35 9.72
CA ILE A 152 -5.02 14.30 8.61
C ILE A 152 -3.61 14.65 8.15
N GLY A 153 -3.21 14.08 7.02
CA GLY A 153 -1.96 14.40 6.34
C GLY A 153 -2.11 15.58 5.38
N PRO A 154 -1.03 15.97 4.68
CA PRO A 154 -1.07 17.05 3.69
C PRO A 154 -1.96 16.74 2.48
N MET A 155 -2.21 15.44 2.22
CA MET A 155 -3.12 14.96 1.18
C MET A 155 -4.56 14.71 1.69
N GLY A 156 -4.90 15.19 2.89
CA GLY A 156 -6.21 15.01 3.51
C GLY A 156 -6.29 13.86 4.54
N PRO A 157 -7.51 13.51 4.98
CA PRO A 157 -7.74 12.48 6.00
C PRO A 157 -7.39 11.09 5.46
N ARG A 158 -6.75 10.28 6.31
CA ARG A 158 -6.33 8.91 6.01
C ARG A 158 -6.49 8.03 7.26
N SER A 159 -6.52 6.72 7.02
CA SER A 159 -6.50 5.70 8.06
C SER A 159 -5.61 4.54 7.63
N LEU A 160 -4.87 3.96 8.56
CA LEU A 160 -4.03 2.80 8.32
C LEU A 160 -4.09 1.85 9.51
N THR A 161 -4.09 0.54 9.22
CA THR A 161 -3.82 -0.50 10.22
C THR A 161 -2.40 -0.38 10.75
N VAL A 162 -2.25 -0.57 12.04
CA VAL A 162 -0.97 -0.59 12.76
C VAL A 162 -0.74 -2.01 13.24
N ASN A 163 0.40 -2.60 12.89
CA ASN A 163 0.71 -3.97 13.26
C ASN A 163 1.68 -4.03 14.46
N ASP A 164 2.69 -3.15 14.48
CA ASP A 164 3.71 -3.09 15.52
C ASP A 164 3.10 -2.72 16.90
N PRO A 165 3.22 -3.59 17.93
CA PRO A 165 2.71 -3.33 19.27
C PRO A 165 3.28 -2.08 19.93
N ALA A 166 4.57 -1.80 19.75
CA ALA A 166 5.21 -0.62 20.36
C ALA A 166 4.63 0.68 19.76
N VAL A 167 4.34 0.67 18.46
CA VAL A 167 3.64 1.78 17.79
C VAL A 167 2.21 1.92 18.32
N LYS A 168 1.48 0.81 18.53
CA LYS A 168 0.13 0.84 19.13
C LYS A 168 0.15 1.48 20.51
N ASP A 169 1.07 1.08 21.37
CA ASP A 169 1.21 1.60 22.73
C ASP A 169 1.53 3.10 22.72
N ALA A 170 2.45 3.53 21.85
CA ALA A 170 2.80 4.93 21.71
C ALA A 170 1.62 5.78 21.20
N LEU A 171 0.83 5.28 20.25
CA LEU A 171 -0.35 5.95 19.70
C LEU A 171 -1.44 6.23 20.76
N GLN A 172 -1.56 5.38 21.78
CA GLN A 172 -2.50 5.61 22.90
C GLN A 172 -2.18 6.87 23.71
N THR A 173 -0.94 7.37 23.62
CA THR A 173 -0.50 8.57 24.35
C THR A 173 -0.83 9.88 23.65
N PHE A 174 -1.32 9.84 22.40
CA PHE A 174 -1.68 11.02 21.62
C PHE A 174 -3.14 11.42 21.83
N LYS A 175 -3.40 12.73 21.79
CA LYS A 175 -4.74 13.30 21.87
C LYS A 175 -5.15 13.84 20.51
N ARG A 176 -6.45 13.83 20.23
CA ARG A 176 -7.01 14.44 19.02
C ARG A 176 -6.49 15.87 18.86
N GLY A 177 -5.94 16.15 17.69
CA GLY A 177 -5.36 17.44 17.34
C GLY A 177 -3.87 17.57 17.58
N ASP A 178 -3.24 16.64 18.28
CA ASP A 178 -1.78 16.59 18.40
C ASP A 178 -1.14 16.46 17.01
N MET A 179 0.01 17.09 16.84
CA MET A 179 0.87 16.80 15.71
C MET A 179 1.63 15.49 15.98
N VAL A 180 1.72 14.64 14.96
CA VAL A 180 2.36 13.34 15.02
C VAL A 180 3.29 13.16 13.82
N ASP A 181 4.49 12.66 14.07
CA ASP A 181 5.37 12.11 13.04
C ASP A 181 5.07 10.60 12.96
N LEU A 182 4.63 10.15 11.79
CA LEU A 182 4.44 8.74 11.45
C LEU A 182 5.52 8.34 10.44
N THR A 183 6.36 7.39 10.80
CA THR A 183 7.33 6.82 9.87
C THR A 183 6.74 5.57 9.24
N PHE A 184 6.62 5.58 7.92
CA PHE A 184 6.18 4.45 7.12
C PHE A 184 7.39 3.79 6.50
N ALA A 185 7.40 2.46 6.49
CA ALA A 185 8.29 1.67 5.67
C ALA A 185 7.49 1.01 4.55
N GLU A 186 8.00 1.12 3.32
CA GLU A 186 7.50 0.45 2.14
C GLU A 186 8.60 -0.45 1.58
N ALA A 187 8.22 -1.53 0.92
CA ALA A 187 9.16 -2.38 0.23
C ALA A 187 8.70 -2.63 -1.20
N PHE A 188 9.63 -2.64 -2.14
CA PHE A 188 9.34 -2.99 -3.54
C PHE A 188 10.38 -3.95 -4.08
N HIS A 189 9.92 -4.89 -4.89
CA HIS A 189 10.73 -5.77 -5.71
C HIS A 189 10.24 -5.66 -7.15
N ILE A 190 11.14 -5.33 -8.08
CA ILE A 190 10.81 -5.12 -9.50
C ILE A 190 11.40 -6.27 -10.29
N ILE A 191 10.57 -6.94 -11.07
CA ILE A 191 10.95 -8.02 -11.96
C ILE A 191 10.89 -7.46 -13.39
N LEU A 192 12.08 -7.33 -13.98
CA LEU A 192 12.24 -6.93 -15.38
C LEU A 192 12.22 -8.22 -16.23
N ASN A 193 11.37 -8.23 -17.25
CA ASN A 193 11.27 -9.33 -18.22
C ASN A 193 12.24 -9.14 -19.40
#